data_AF-A0A3D5GLK9-F1
#
_entry.id   AF-A0A3D5GLK9-F1
#
_cell.length_a   1.000
_cell.length_b   1.000
_cell.length_c   1.000
_cell.angle_alpha   90.00
_cell.angle_beta   90.00
_cell.angle_gamma   90.00
#
_symmetry.space_group_name_H-M   'P 1'
#
loop_
_entity.id
_entity.type
_entity.pdbx_description
1 polymer ?
#
loop_
_entity_poly.entity_id
_entity_poly.type
_entity_poly.pdbx_seq_one_letter_code
_entity_poly.pdbx_strand_id
1 'polypeptide(L)'
;MHRLLAVVLGSTLVFSACGSDAEEAKTPATTAAPAAPAATEAPAEPVSVGMVYDIGGRGDGGFNDSAYMGLDQGKNELGATISDASPNSDGSNRAELLRLQADDNDLVIGVGFLFADTMTEVAAEYPDTSFGIIDGWVEAPNVASLGFAEHEGSFLVGAAAGLKTQVDTIGFIGGVNIDLITKFEAGFLAGVAATNPDAVVHSEYITEPPDFDGFNAPDRGREIALSMFEKGADIIYHAAGGSGAGLFEAAKSFSEESGSKVWAIGVDQDQYTTADEGVREYILTSMLKRVDVAVFNTIKAVAEGNFAAGGQTFDLSVDGVGYSTTGGFIDDIVGELEDLKAKIVSGAISVPTTPGERAVVMPDLGGRTVTVAIENAYLPFNYIDATTGEAGGWDYDAIDEICARISCVPEYQEFAWDGMIVAVSEGQFDMAADGISVTEERAKIVDYSVSYISTDQKILVAKGSTEITSRADLEASDCSVGSQTGTTNYDVALEVVGESRVVAFEQFGFAVQAMIAGDVCAVIMDDVAGNGYKGENPDAVDLVDEVLKADPLAFIFPKGSDLVEPFNAAITAMIDDGTMTELAQRYFTDSFTITYDDITDGVYAAPPVAYDFG
;
A
#
# COMPACT_ATOMS: atom_id res chain seq x y z
N MET A 1 -24.13 41.51 61.01
CA MET A 1 -22.72 41.98 61.05
C MET A 1 -21.84 40.73 61.05
N HIS A 2 -21.15 40.44 59.94
CA HIS A 2 -19.92 39.63 59.73
C HIS A 2 -19.74 38.31 60.55
N ARG A 3 -19.44 37.11 60.02
CA ARG A 3 -18.82 36.64 58.76
C ARG A 3 -18.95 35.10 58.65
N LEU A 4 -19.06 34.59 57.40
CA LEU A 4 -18.42 33.41 56.74
C LEU A 4 -17.85 32.25 57.62
N LEU A 5 -17.85 30.95 57.26
CA LEU A 5 -18.09 30.18 56.02
C LEU A 5 -18.34 28.69 56.39
N ALA A 6 -18.93 27.94 55.45
CA ALA A 6 -19.48 26.58 55.49
C ALA A 6 -18.45 25.42 55.59
N VAL A 7 -18.77 24.36 56.37
CA VAL A 7 -19.20 22.98 55.97
C VAL A 7 -18.10 22.05 55.41
N VAL A 8 -17.85 20.95 56.13
CA VAL A 8 -17.37 19.68 55.57
C VAL A 8 -18.13 18.52 56.25
N LEU A 9 -18.71 17.67 55.40
CA LEU A 9 -19.43 16.43 55.70
C LEU A 9 -18.43 15.26 55.79
N GLY A 10 -18.68 14.27 56.66
CA GLY A 10 -17.93 13.02 56.65
C GLY A 10 -18.34 12.06 57.75
N SER A 11 -19.37 11.26 57.50
CA SER A 11 -19.83 10.17 58.37
C SER A 11 -19.26 8.83 57.90
N THR A 12 -18.39 8.22 58.72
CA THR A 12 -18.43 6.84 59.26
C THR A 12 -19.22 5.76 58.49
N LEU A 13 -18.80 4.49 58.36
CA LEU A 13 -18.22 3.58 59.36
C LEU A 13 -17.80 2.23 58.72
N VAL A 14 -16.89 1.56 59.41
CA VAL A 14 -16.26 0.23 59.21
C VAL A 14 -17.10 -0.90 59.82
N PHE A 15 -17.08 -2.15 59.28
CA PHE A 15 -16.66 -3.41 59.96
C PHE A 15 -17.05 -4.74 59.26
N SER A 16 -16.05 -5.66 59.19
CA SER A 16 -16.06 -7.15 59.33
C SER A 16 -16.93 -8.04 58.41
N ALA A 17 -16.58 -9.28 58.01
CA ALA A 17 -15.45 -10.20 58.28
C ALA A 17 -15.55 -11.47 57.37
N CYS A 18 -14.39 -12.11 57.13
CA CYS A 18 -14.07 -13.55 56.92
C CYS A 18 -14.73 -14.43 55.83
N GLY A 19 -13.89 -15.14 55.04
CA GLY A 19 -14.22 -16.48 54.51
C GLY A 19 -13.39 -17.02 53.33
N SER A 20 -12.33 -17.79 53.63
CA SER A 20 -11.72 -18.95 52.92
C SER A 20 -11.38 -18.95 51.41
N ASP A 21 -10.07 -19.12 51.15
CA ASP A 21 -9.33 -19.87 50.11
C ASP A 21 -10.03 -20.28 48.80
N ALA A 22 -9.57 -19.67 47.70
CA ALA A 22 -9.27 -20.33 46.42
C ALA A 22 -8.28 -19.45 45.65
N GLU A 23 -7.15 -20.03 45.26
CA GLU A 23 -6.06 -19.36 44.57
C GLU A 23 -6.38 -19.33 43.06
N GLU A 24 -6.66 -18.14 42.53
CA GLU A 24 -6.99 -17.90 41.12
C GLU A 24 -6.19 -16.69 40.59
N ALA A 25 -5.90 -16.74 39.30
CA ALA A 25 -4.87 -16.03 38.54
C ALA A 25 -4.75 -14.51 38.78
N LYS A 26 -3.50 -14.02 38.85
CA LYS A 26 -3.18 -12.59 38.85
C LYS A 26 -3.17 -12.03 37.43
N THR A 27 -4.17 -11.24 37.11
CA THR A 27 -4.16 -10.23 36.04
C THR A 27 -3.21 -9.08 36.44
N PRO A 28 -2.30 -8.59 35.58
CA PRO A 28 -1.56 -7.37 35.84
C PRO A 28 -2.47 -6.16 35.55
N ALA A 29 -2.75 -5.37 36.59
CA ALA A 29 -3.41 -4.08 36.45
C ALA A 29 -2.36 -3.01 36.09
N THR A 30 -2.37 -2.56 34.84
CA THR A 30 -1.60 -1.40 34.38
C THR A 30 -2.29 -0.13 34.88
N THR A 31 -1.65 0.58 35.81
CA THR A 31 -2.04 1.94 36.17
C THR A 31 -1.60 2.89 35.06
N ALA A 32 -2.50 3.20 34.14
CA ALA A 32 -2.33 4.27 33.17
C ALA A 32 -2.29 5.64 33.90
N ALA A 33 -1.21 6.40 33.68
CA ALA A 33 -1.15 7.81 34.02
C ALA A 33 -2.09 8.61 33.09
N PRO A 34 -2.68 9.73 33.54
CA PRO A 34 -3.56 10.52 32.68
C PRO A 34 -2.74 11.13 31.54
N ALA A 35 -3.17 10.87 30.30
CA ALA A 35 -2.63 11.48 29.10
C ALA A 35 -2.63 13.02 29.21
N ALA A 36 -1.53 13.63 28.79
CA ALA A 36 -1.47 15.06 28.56
C ALA A 36 -2.53 15.44 27.50
N PRO A 37 -3.19 16.60 27.62
CA PRO A 37 -4.15 17.03 26.61
C PRO A 37 -3.43 17.19 25.26
N ALA A 38 -3.98 16.56 24.22
CA ALA A 38 -3.55 16.71 22.85
C ALA A 38 -3.44 18.21 22.51
N ALA A 39 -2.37 18.57 21.81
CA ALA A 39 -2.24 19.88 21.20
C ALA A 39 -3.46 20.08 20.28
N THR A 40 -4.25 21.12 20.54
CA THR A 40 -5.30 21.58 19.63
C THR A 40 -4.69 21.87 18.26
N GLU A 41 -5.05 21.08 17.25
CA GLU A 41 -4.83 21.38 15.84
C GLU A 41 -5.28 22.81 15.52
N ALA A 42 -4.46 23.51 14.72
CA ALA A 42 -4.84 24.80 14.19
C ALA A 42 -6.13 24.64 13.34
N PRO A 43 -7.06 25.59 13.39
CA PRO A 43 -8.26 25.53 12.55
C PRO A 43 -7.87 25.54 11.07
N ALA A 44 -8.46 24.63 10.29
CA ALA A 44 -8.31 24.60 8.84
C ALA A 44 -8.68 25.97 8.23
N GLU A 45 -7.81 26.50 7.37
CA GLU A 45 -8.10 27.72 6.61
C GLU A 45 -9.07 27.36 5.47
N PRO A 46 -10.10 28.18 5.17
CA PRO A 46 -11.01 27.91 4.07
C PRO A 46 -10.27 27.87 2.72
N VAL A 47 -10.35 26.74 2.01
CA VAL A 47 -9.72 26.52 0.69
C VAL A 47 -10.69 26.89 -0.43
N SER A 48 -10.24 27.56 -1.48
CA SER A 48 -10.98 27.66 -2.74
C SER A 48 -10.66 26.49 -3.67
N VAL A 49 -11.71 25.81 -4.16
CA VAL A 49 -11.60 24.57 -4.93
C VAL A 49 -12.37 24.68 -6.24
N GLY A 50 -11.63 24.58 -7.35
CA GLY A 50 -12.20 24.51 -8.69
C GLY A 50 -12.24 23.06 -9.20
N MET A 51 -13.33 22.66 -9.85
CA MET A 51 -13.48 21.35 -10.49
C MET A 51 -13.72 21.50 -11.98
N VAL A 52 -13.08 20.66 -12.79
CA VAL A 52 -13.32 20.59 -14.23
C VAL A 52 -13.58 19.15 -14.63
N TYR A 53 -14.72 18.89 -15.26
CA TYR A 53 -15.05 17.55 -15.77
C TYR A 53 -14.38 17.31 -17.12
N ASP A 54 -14.04 16.05 -17.41
CA ASP A 54 -13.42 15.69 -18.68
C ASP A 54 -14.48 15.49 -19.78
N ILE A 55 -15.51 14.69 -19.50
CA ILE A 55 -16.60 14.40 -20.43
C ILE A 55 -17.92 14.69 -19.73
N GLY A 56 -18.76 15.50 -20.38
CA GLY A 56 -20.07 15.87 -19.85
C GLY A 56 -19.96 16.73 -18.60
N GLY A 57 -20.61 16.30 -17.52
CA GLY A 57 -20.67 17.00 -16.25
C GLY A 57 -21.63 16.28 -15.31
N ARG A 58 -22.15 17.02 -14.34
CA ARG A 58 -23.15 16.53 -13.39
C ARG A 58 -24.39 15.95 -14.07
N GLY A 59 -25.03 15.01 -13.39
CA GLY A 59 -26.26 14.33 -13.85
C GLY A 59 -26.00 13.01 -14.56
N ASP A 60 -24.80 12.44 -14.47
CA ASP A 60 -24.47 11.11 -14.99
C ASP A 60 -24.87 9.98 -14.02
N GLY A 61 -25.24 10.31 -12.78
CA GLY A 61 -25.66 9.35 -11.76
C GLY A 61 -24.54 8.44 -11.26
N GLY A 62 -23.27 8.78 -11.55
CA GLY A 62 -22.10 7.95 -11.31
C GLY A 62 -20.84 8.79 -11.07
N PHE A 63 -19.82 8.62 -11.92
CA PHE A 63 -18.48 9.20 -11.79
C PHE A 63 -18.43 10.71 -11.51
N ASN A 64 -19.02 11.56 -12.37
CA ASN A 64 -18.97 13.01 -12.21
C ASN A 64 -19.78 13.48 -11.00
N ASP A 65 -20.96 12.89 -10.77
CA ASP A 65 -21.77 13.20 -9.61
C ASP A 65 -21.09 12.76 -8.29
N SER A 66 -20.29 11.69 -8.30
CA SER A 66 -19.44 11.28 -7.18
C SER A 66 -18.35 12.30 -6.87
N ALA A 67 -17.63 12.79 -7.87
CA ALA A 67 -16.67 13.88 -7.67
C ALA A 67 -17.35 15.12 -7.06
N TYR A 68 -18.51 15.52 -7.59
CA TYR A 68 -19.24 16.67 -7.04
C TYR A 68 -19.73 16.44 -5.60
N MET A 69 -20.10 15.21 -5.23
CA MET A 69 -20.45 14.89 -3.84
C MET A 69 -19.28 15.14 -2.88
N GLY A 70 -18.06 14.74 -3.26
CA GLY A 70 -16.86 15.05 -2.48
C GLY A 70 -16.60 16.56 -2.38
N LEU A 71 -16.82 17.29 -3.48
CA LEU A 71 -16.69 18.75 -3.52
C LEU A 71 -17.70 19.46 -2.61
N ASP A 72 -18.98 19.06 -2.64
CA ASP A 72 -20.01 19.64 -1.77
C ASP A 72 -19.80 19.22 -0.31
N GLN A 73 -19.29 18.01 -0.04
CA GLN A 73 -18.89 17.60 1.30
C GLN A 73 -17.76 18.49 1.84
N GLY A 74 -16.73 18.78 1.03
CA GLY A 74 -15.65 19.70 1.40
C GLY A 74 -16.15 21.10 1.74
N LYS A 75 -17.12 21.61 0.98
CA LYS A 75 -17.81 22.86 1.33
C LYS A 75 -18.57 22.79 2.66
N ASN A 76 -19.34 21.71 2.87
CA ASN A 76 -20.22 21.59 4.03
C ASN A 76 -19.46 21.32 5.33
N GLU A 77 -18.36 20.56 5.28
CA GLU A 77 -17.61 20.11 6.45
C GLU A 77 -16.34 20.94 6.70
N LEU A 78 -15.65 21.39 5.64
CA LEU A 78 -14.38 22.12 5.74
C LEU A 78 -14.53 23.62 5.46
N GLY A 79 -15.73 24.07 5.04
CA GLY A 79 -16.00 25.47 4.72
C GLY A 79 -15.37 25.93 3.40
N ALA A 80 -14.99 24.99 2.52
CA ALA A 80 -14.40 25.29 1.22
C ALA A 80 -15.34 26.15 0.34
N THR A 81 -14.75 27.06 -0.43
CA THR A 81 -15.48 27.75 -1.52
C THR A 81 -15.30 26.93 -2.78
N ILE A 82 -16.39 26.61 -3.48
CA ILE A 82 -16.35 25.67 -4.60
C ILE A 82 -16.83 26.30 -5.91
N SER A 83 -16.21 25.92 -7.02
CA SER A 83 -16.67 26.17 -8.39
C SER A 83 -16.50 24.92 -9.24
N ASP A 84 -17.38 24.70 -10.21
CA ASP A 84 -17.26 23.58 -11.16
C ASP A 84 -17.56 24.03 -12.60
N ALA A 85 -16.94 23.36 -13.57
CA ALA A 85 -17.09 23.66 -14.99
C ALA A 85 -17.12 22.39 -15.84
N SER A 86 -18.03 22.38 -16.82
CA SER A 86 -18.11 21.35 -17.86
C SER A 86 -17.47 21.83 -19.16
N PRO A 87 -16.77 20.95 -19.90
CA PRO A 87 -16.19 21.29 -21.19
C PRO A 87 -17.28 21.38 -22.27
N ASN A 88 -16.90 21.95 -23.41
CA ASN A 88 -17.71 21.85 -24.62
C ASN A 88 -17.74 20.40 -25.14
N SER A 89 -18.65 20.11 -26.07
CA SER A 89 -18.90 18.74 -26.52
C SER A 89 -17.68 18.04 -27.14
N ASP A 90 -16.78 18.79 -27.77
CA ASP A 90 -15.53 18.24 -28.33
C ASP A 90 -14.35 18.32 -27.34
N GLY A 91 -14.59 18.89 -26.15
CA GLY A 91 -13.64 19.09 -25.07
C GLY A 91 -12.40 19.90 -25.42
N SER A 92 -12.45 20.69 -26.50
CA SER A 92 -11.37 21.56 -26.94
C SER A 92 -11.05 22.69 -25.96
N ASN A 93 -11.95 23.01 -25.03
CA ASN A 93 -11.76 24.07 -24.04
C ASN A 93 -11.26 23.58 -22.66
N ARG A 94 -10.95 22.29 -22.48
CA ARG A 94 -10.46 21.72 -21.20
C ARG A 94 -9.27 22.48 -20.61
N ALA A 95 -8.28 22.78 -21.45
CA ALA A 95 -7.07 23.49 -21.05
C ALA A 95 -7.34 24.95 -20.65
N GLU A 96 -8.34 25.59 -21.25
CA GLU A 96 -8.79 26.93 -20.87
C GLU A 96 -9.50 26.87 -19.52
N LEU A 97 -10.37 25.89 -19.31
CA LEU A 97 -11.11 25.71 -18.05
C LEU A 97 -10.18 25.42 -16.86
N LEU A 98 -9.16 24.57 -17.03
CA LEU A 98 -8.17 24.32 -15.96
C LEU A 98 -7.44 25.60 -15.55
N ARG A 99 -6.98 26.40 -16.52
CA ARG A 99 -6.32 27.69 -16.23
C ARG A 99 -7.26 28.68 -15.53
N LEU A 100 -8.50 28.78 -16.00
CA LEU A 100 -9.51 29.64 -15.37
C LEU A 100 -9.78 29.24 -13.92
N GLN A 101 -9.84 27.93 -13.61
CA GLN A 101 -9.97 27.50 -12.22
C GLN A 101 -8.69 27.79 -11.42
N ALA A 102 -7.50 27.60 -12.00
CA ALA A 102 -6.22 27.84 -11.32
C ALA A 102 -5.97 29.32 -11.00
N ASP A 103 -6.51 30.25 -11.80
CA ASP A 103 -6.45 31.69 -11.53
C ASP A 103 -7.18 32.10 -10.24
N ASP A 104 -8.26 31.38 -9.88
CA ASP A 104 -9.20 31.76 -8.82
C ASP A 104 -9.19 30.79 -7.60
N ASN A 105 -8.53 29.64 -7.70
CA ASN A 105 -8.59 28.58 -6.69
C ASN A 105 -7.23 28.09 -6.20
N ASP A 106 -7.16 27.74 -4.91
CA ASP A 106 -5.98 27.14 -4.27
C ASP A 106 -5.77 25.68 -4.72
N LEU A 107 -6.88 24.97 -4.97
CA LEU A 107 -6.92 23.59 -5.47
C LEU A 107 -7.77 23.49 -6.75
N VAL A 108 -7.24 22.81 -7.78
CA VAL A 108 -7.99 22.49 -9.00
C VAL A 108 -8.05 20.98 -9.22
N ILE A 109 -9.25 20.42 -9.36
CA ILE A 109 -9.48 18.99 -9.58
C ILE A 109 -9.97 18.76 -11.02
N GLY A 110 -9.19 18.04 -11.82
CA GLY A 110 -9.59 17.50 -13.11
C GLY A 110 -10.21 16.11 -12.95
N VAL A 111 -11.46 15.93 -13.38
CA VAL A 111 -12.21 14.68 -13.23
C VAL A 111 -12.18 13.91 -14.54
N GLY A 112 -11.18 13.03 -14.70
CA GLY A 112 -11.04 12.14 -15.86
C GLY A 112 -9.64 12.11 -16.48
N PHE A 113 -9.31 11.00 -17.12
CA PHE A 113 -7.98 10.69 -17.63
C PHE A 113 -7.52 11.57 -18.80
N LEU A 114 -8.42 12.18 -19.60
CA LEU A 114 -8.00 13.01 -20.74
C LEU A 114 -7.35 14.33 -20.30
N PHE A 115 -7.35 14.63 -19.01
CA PHE A 115 -6.60 15.76 -18.47
C PHE A 115 -5.10 15.50 -18.37
N ALA A 116 -4.60 14.26 -18.38
CA ALA A 116 -3.20 13.96 -18.00
C ALA A 116 -2.15 14.85 -18.70
N ASP A 117 -2.19 14.93 -20.04
CA ASP A 117 -1.27 15.76 -20.81
C ASP A 117 -1.45 17.26 -20.49
N THR A 118 -2.70 17.73 -20.44
CA THR A 118 -3.01 19.16 -20.22
C THR A 118 -2.71 19.61 -18.80
N MET A 119 -2.95 18.74 -17.81
CA MET A 119 -2.69 18.99 -16.40
C MET A 119 -1.18 19.13 -16.15
N THR A 120 -0.36 18.33 -16.84
CA THR A 120 1.10 18.47 -16.80
C THR A 120 1.54 19.87 -17.25
N GLU A 121 0.98 20.37 -18.35
CA GLU A 121 1.29 21.72 -18.86
C GLU A 121 0.80 22.82 -17.91
N VAL A 122 -0.46 22.75 -17.46
CA VAL A 122 -1.06 23.78 -16.60
C VAL A 122 -0.42 23.79 -15.21
N ALA A 123 -0.15 22.64 -14.60
CA ALA A 123 0.48 22.60 -13.28
C ALA A 123 1.85 23.27 -13.24
N ALA A 124 2.62 23.18 -14.34
CA ALA A 124 3.90 23.87 -14.49
C ALA A 124 3.76 25.40 -14.63
N GLU A 125 2.63 25.89 -15.16
CA GLU A 125 2.32 27.32 -15.25
C GLU A 125 1.90 27.93 -13.90
N TYR A 126 1.36 27.12 -12.98
CA TYR A 126 0.82 27.54 -11.68
C TYR A 126 1.49 26.77 -10.51
N PRO A 127 2.78 27.03 -10.21
CA PRO A 127 3.52 26.25 -9.21
C PRO A 127 3.01 26.41 -7.77
N ASP A 128 2.25 27.46 -7.49
CA ASP A 128 1.67 27.73 -6.15
C ASP A 128 0.25 27.15 -5.99
N THR A 129 -0.37 26.65 -7.07
CA THR A 129 -1.69 26.01 -7.06
C THR A 129 -1.51 24.50 -6.91
N SER A 130 -2.30 23.88 -6.04
CA SER A 130 -2.38 22.41 -5.94
C SER A 130 -3.34 21.87 -6.99
N PHE A 131 -3.01 20.72 -7.57
CA PHE A 131 -3.84 20.06 -8.56
C PHE A 131 -4.16 18.63 -8.14
N GLY A 132 -5.38 18.19 -8.43
CA GLY A 132 -5.80 16.79 -8.35
C GLY A 132 -6.25 16.31 -9.72
N ILE A 133 -5.90 15.08 -10.09
CA ILE A 133 -6.43 14.43 -11.30
C ILE A 133 -7.04 13.07 -10.93
N ILE A 134 -8.32 12.87 -11.24
CA ILE A 134 -9.01 11.60 -11.06
C ILE A 134 -8.78 10.73 -12.30
N ASP A 135 -8.39 9.47 -12.11
CA ASP A 135 -8.15 8.47 -13.16
C ASP A 135 -7.06 8.83 -14.19
N GLY A 136 -6.22 9.82 -13.90
CA GLY A 136 -5.05 10.16 -14.70
C GLY A 136 -3.78 10.14 -13.85
N TRP A 137 -2.64 9.96 -14.51
CA TRP A 137 -1.33 9.96 -13.85
C TRP A 137 -0.45 11.09 -14.39
N VAL A 138 0.01 11.94 -13.48
CA VAL A 138 0.84 13.11 -13.76
C VAL A 138 1.92 13.20 -12.69
N GLU A 139 3.17 13.19 -13.13
CA GLU A 139 4.33 13.39 -12.27
C GLU A 139 4.70 14.87 -12.24
N ALA A 140 4.23 15.58 -11.21
CA ALA A 140 4.57 16.98 -10.97
C ALA A 140 4.51 17.30 -9.47
N PRO A 141 5.34 18.23 -8.97
CA PRO A 141 5.49 18.49 -7.53
C PRO A 141 4.24 19.09 -6.85
N ASN A 142 3.27 19.56 -7.64
CA ASN A 142 2.01 20.15 -7.18
C ASN A 142 0.78 19.39 -7.69
N VAL A 143 0.92 18.15 -8.17
CA VAL A 143 -0.19 17.35 -8.70
C VAL A 143 -0.34 16.05 -7.90
N ALA A 144 -1.54 15.82 -7.37
CA ALA A 144 -1.98 14.56 -6.80
C ALA A 144 -2.71 13.74 -7.88
N SER A 145 -2.17 12.58 -8.23
CA SER A 145 -2.79 11.64 -9.18
C SER A 145 -3.62 10.61 -8.41
N LEU A 146 -4.95 10.64 -8.58
CA LEU A 146 -5.90 9.90 -7.75
C LEU A 146 -6.47 8.74 -8.58
N GLY A 147 -5.85 7.56 -8.46
CA GLY A 147 -6.22 6.34 -9.16
C GLY A 147 -6.96 5.35 -8.27
N PHE A 148 -7.61 4.34 -8.87
CA PHE A 148 -8.41 3.36 -8.13
C PHE A 148 -8.06 1.93 -8.51
N ALA A 149 -8.27 1.00 -7.60
CA ALA A 149 -8.15 -0.43 -7.87
C ALA A 149 -9.48 -0.99 -8.43
N GLU A 150 -10.04 -0.41 -9.50
CA GLU A 150 -11.38 -0.79 -9.99
C GLU A 150 -11.59 -2.29 -10.24
N HIS A 151 -10.56 -3.00 -10.70
CA HIS A 151 -10.60 -4.46 -10.83
C HIS A 151 -11.00 -5.19 -9.54
N GLU A 152 -10.59 -4.72 -8.36
CA GLU A 152 -10.92 -5.37 -7.08
C GLU A 152 -12.41 -5.23 -6.73
N GLY A 153 -12.97 -4.02 -6.89
CA GLY A 153 -14.41 -3.82 -6.73
C GLY A 153 -15.22 -4.57 -7.78
N SER A 154 -14.74 -4.59 -9.03
CA SER A 154 -15.33 -5.37 -10.12
C SER A 154 -15.31 -6.87 -9.86
N PHE A 155 -14.26 -7.38 -9.21
CA PHE A 155 -14.19 -8.77 -8.79
C PHE A 155 -15.33 -9.12 -7.84
N LEU A 156 -15.62 -8.27 -6.85
CA LEU A 156 -16.71 -8.53 -5.89
C LEU A 156 -18.08 -8.54 -6.57
N VAL A 157 -18.37 -7.61 -7.49
CA VAL A 157 -19.64 -7.65 -8.23
C VAL A 157 -19.69 -8.75 -9.29
N GLY A 158 -18.54 -9.19 -9.81
CA GLY A 158 -18.42 -10.38 -10.65
C GLY A 158 -18.73 -11.66 -9.88
N ALA A 159 -18.20 -11.78 -8.66
CA ALA A 159 -18.53 -12.86 -7.74
C ALA A 159 -20.02 -12.87 -7.40
N ALA A 160 -20.61 -11.69 -7.15
CA ALA A 160 -22.05 -11.57 -6.97
C ALA A 160 -22.83 -12.04 -8.21
N ALA A 161 -22.42 -11.66 -9.42
CA ALA A 161 -23.06 -12.11 -10.65
C ALA A 161 -22.96 -13.63 -10.84
N GLY A 162 -21.79 -14.23 -10.59
CA GLY A 162 -21.57 -15.67 -10.68
C GLY A 162 -22.41 -16.46 -9.68
N LEU A 163 -22.56 -15.97 -8.45
CA LEU A 163 -23.42 -16.58 -7.42
C LEU A 163 -24.92 -16.43 -7.70
N LYS A 164 -25.35 -15.39 -8.43
CA LYS A 164 -26.77 -15.04 -8.61
C LYS A 164 -27.33 -15.41 -9.97
N THR A 165 -26.51 -15.65 -10.99
CA THR A 165 -26.99 -16.06 -12.32
C THR A 165 -27.74 -17.40 -12.23
N GLN A 166 -28.78 -17.53 -13.07
CA GLN A 166 -29.61 -18.73 -13.20
C GLN A 166 -29.41 -19.44 -14.55
N VAL A 167 -28.68 -18.81 -15.48
CA VAL A 167 -28.55 -19.26 -16.87
C VAL A 167 -27.10 -19.34 -17.36
N ASP A 168 -26.13 -19.01 -16.50
CA ASP A 168 -24.68 -19.06 -16.78
C ASP A 168 -24.26 -18.22 -18.00
N THR A 169 -25.08 -17.24 -18.39
CA THR A 169 -24.79 -16.28 -19.46
C THR A 169 -24.91 -14.88 -18.87
N ILE A 170 -23.80 -14.14 -18.85
CA ILE A 170 -23.67 -12.84 -18.19
C ILE A 170 -23.13 -11.84 -19.21
N GLY A 171 -23.50 -10.57 -19.10
CA GLY A 171 -22.99 -9.50 -19.96
C GLY A 171 -22.07 -8.52 -19.25
N PHE A 172 -21.15 -7.92 -20.00
CA PHE A 172 -20.38 -6.74 -19.61
C PHE A 172 -20.48 -5.67 -20.69
N ILE A 173 -20.77 -4.43 -20.31
CA ILE A 173 -20.84 -3.28 -21.24
C ILE A 173 -19.81 -2.24 -20.81
N GLY A 174 -18.74 -2.10 -21.59
CA GLY A 174 -17.78 -1.02 -21.43
C GLY A 174 -18.20 0.23 -22.19
N GLY A 175 -17.91 1.43 -21.64
CA GLY A 175 -18.14 2.69 -22.36
C GLY A 175 -17.23 2.79 -23.59
N VAL A 176 -15.93 2.86 -23.35
CA VAL A 176 -14.90 2.98 -24.39
C VAL A 176 -13.85 1.91 -24.15
N ASN A 177 -13.37 1.26 -25.21
CA ASN A 177 -12.34 0.23 -25.09
C ASN A 177 -10.94 0.85 -24.86
N ILE A 178 -10.64 1.13 -23.59
CA ILE A 178 -9.38 1.67 -23.09
C ILE A 178 -8.93 0.89 -21.86
N ASP A 179 -7.63 0.95 -21.54
CA ASP A 179 -7.00 0.24 -20.43
C ASP A 179 -7.74 0.41 -19.09
N LEU A 180 -8.25 1.62 -18.82
CA LEU A 180 -9.04 1.89 -17.63
C LEU A 180 -10.31 1.01 -17.55
N ILE A 181 -11.04 0.86 -18.66
CA ILE A 181 -12.30 0.10 -18.70
C ILE A 181 -12.04 -1.41 -18.82
N THR A 182 -10.99 -1.82 -19.53
CA THR A 182 -10.59 -3.23 -19.58
C THR A 182 -10.14 -3.74 -18.21
N LYS A 183 -9.63 -2.88 -17.32
CA LYS A 183 -9.36 -3.23 -15.91
C LYS A 183 -10.65 -3.54 -15.12
N PHE A 184 -11.75 -2.82 -15.35
CA PHE A 184 -13.06 -3.19 -14.79
C PHE A 184 -13.52 -4.57 -15.31
N GLU A 185 -13.39 -4.79 -16.62
CA GLU A 185 -13.72 -6.08 -17.26
C GLU A 185 -12.90 -7.22 -16.64
N ALA A 186 -11.58 -7.06 -16.49
CA ALA A 186 -10.68 -8.07 -15.95
C ALA A 186 -11.11 -8.55 -14.56
N GLY A 187 -11.37 -7.61 -13.66
CA GLY A 187 -11.87 -7.90 -12.33
C GLY A 187 -13.20 -8.65 -12.36
N PHE A 188 -14.16 -8.16 -13.16
CA PHE A 188 -15.49 -8.77 -13.28
C PHE A 188 -15.42 -10.22 -13.78
N LEU A 189 -14.67 -10.48 -14.85
CA LEU A 189 -14.45 -11.82 -15.41
C LEU A 189 -13.82 -12.75 -14.38
N ALA A 190 -12.81 -12.27 -13.64
CA ALA A 190 -12.15 -13.05 -12.60
C ALA A 190 -13.10 -13.39 -11.44
N GLY A 191 -13.94 -12.45 -11.00
CA GLY A 191 -14.94 -12.65 -9.96
C GLY A 191 -16.02 -13.66 -10.35
N VAL A 192 -16.54 -13.56 -11.58
CA VAL A 192 -17.50 -14.55 -12.12
C VAL A 192 -16.86 -15.93 -12.12
N ALA A 193 -15.65 -16.07 -12.68
CA ALA A 193 -14.97 -17.36 -12.76
C ALA A 193 -14.62 -17.96 -11.38
N ALA A 194 -14.38 -17.12 -10.37
CA ALA A 194 -14.06 -17.56 -9.01
C ALA A 194 -15.26 -18.21 -8.30
N THR A 195 -16.48 -17.83 -8.65
CA THR A 195 -17.72 -18.30 -8.00
C THR A 195 -18.55 -19.23 -8.87
N ASN A 196 -18.48 -19.06 -10.20
CA ASN A 196 -19.14 -19.87 -11.20
C ASN A 196 -18.23 -20.05 -12.44
N PRO A 197 -17.36 -21.07 -12.45
CA PRO A 197 -16.42 -21.29 -13.55
C PRO A 197 -17.07 -21.79 -14.85
N ASP A 198 -18.35 -22.19 -14.81
CA ASP A 198 -19.11 -22.63 -15.97
C ASP A 198 -19.84 -21.47 -16.67
N ALA A 199 -19.97 -20.31 -16.01
CA ALA A 199 -20.57 -19.11 -16.58
C ALA A 199 -19.73 -18.51 -17.72
N VAL A 200 -20.43 -18.00 -18.73
CA VAL A 200 -19.86 -17.32 -19.89
C VAL A 200 -20.20 -15.83 -19.81
N VAL A 201 -19.17 -14.99 -19.84
CA VAL A 201 -19.32 -13.54 -19.91
C VAL A 201 -19.17 -13.06 -21.36
N HIS A 202 -20.13 -12.27 -21.81
CA HIS A 202 -20.11 -11.60 -23.11
C HIS A 202 -19.86 -10.10 -22.94
N SER A 203 -18.70 -9.63 -23.40
CA SER A 203 -18.31 -8.23 -23.32
C SER A 203 -18.56 -7.52 -24.65
N GLU A 204 -19.17 -6.34 -24.60
CA GLU A 204 -19.24 -5.40 -25.74
C GLU A 204 -18.90 -3.99 -25.25
N TYR A 205 -18.23 -3.20 -26.09
CA TYR A 205 -17.90 -1.80 -25.83
C TYR A 205 -18.74 -0.89 -26.71
N ILE A 206 -19.20 0.25 -26.17
CA ILE A 206 -20.07 1.18 -26.93
C ILE A 206 -19.27 1.89 -28.03
N THR A 207 -18.03 2.30 -27.74
CA THR A 207 -17.12 2.91 -28.72
C THR A 207 -15.67 2.43 -28.55
N GLU A 208 -14.85 2.76 -29.54
CA GLU A 208 -13.41 2.51 -29.59
C GLU A 208 -12.68 3.86 -29.70
N PRO A 209 -11.48 4.03 -29.12
CA PRO A 209 -10.68 5.23 -29.30
C PRO A 209 -10.46 5.56 -30.80
N PRO A 210 -10.47 6.85 -31.18
CA PRO A 210 -10.52 8.05 -30.33
C PRO A 210 -11.95 8.55 -30.01
N ASP A 211 -12.99 7.76 -30.24
CA ASP A 211 -14.38 8.13 -29.94
C ASP A 211 -14.70 7.83 -28.46
N PHE A 212 -14.85 8.87 -27.66
CA PHE A 212 -15.18 8.78 -26.24
C PHE A 212 -16.67 9.02 -25.93
N ASP A 213 -17.53 9.11 -26.95
CA ASP A 213 -18.98 9.29 -26.76
C ASP A 213 -19.62 8.09 -26.04
N GLY A 214 -18.93 6.93 -25.98
CA GLY A 214 -19.37 5.74 -25.27
C GLY A 214 -19.68 5.95 -23.78
N PHE A 215 -19.16 7.00 -23.15
CA PHE A 215 -19.51 7.37 -21.76
C PHE A 215 -20.79 8.20 -21.63
N ASN A 216 -21.38 8.66 -22.73
CA ASN A 216 -22.58 9.53 -22.75
C ASN A 216 -23.54 9.20 -23.92
N ALA A 217 -23.76 7.92 -24.16
CA ALA A 217 -24.62 7.37 -25.22
C ALA A 217 -25.61 6.31 -24.66
N PRO A 218 -26.56 6.70 -23.79
CA PRO A 218 -27.49 5.76 -23.15
C PRO A 218 -28.40 5.02 -24.14
N ASP A 219 -28.68 5.61 -25.30
CA ASP A 219 -29.42 4.94 -26.38
C ASP A 219 -28.66 3.72 -26.93
N ARG A 220 -27.35 3.87 -27.15
CA ARG A 220 -26.47 2.77 -27.60
C ARG A 220 -26.29 1.72 -26.52
N GLY A 221 -26.06 2.15 -25.26
CA GLY A 221 -25.96 1.24 -24.11
C GLY A 221 -27.23 0.38 -23.95
N ARG A 222 -28.41 0.98 -24.13
CA ARG A 222 -29.69 0.26 -24.12
C ARG A 222 -29.81 -0.78 -25.24
N GLU A 223 -29.39 -0.44 -26.46
CA GLU A 223 -29.45 -1.36 -27.60
C GLU A 223 -28.54 -2.58 -27.42
N ILE A 224 -27.32 -2.38 -26.90
CA ILE A 224 -26.39 -3.47 -26.57
C ILE A 224 -26.97 -4.35 -25.47
N ALA A 225 -27.48 -3.75 -24.38
CA ALA A 225 -28.07 -4.48 -23.27
C ALA A 225 -29.27 -5.35 -23.70
N LEU A 226 -30.19 -4.79 -24.48
CA LEU A 226 -31.33 -5.55 -25.03
C LEU A 226 -30.86 -6.73 -25.88
N SER A 227 -29.86 -6.52 -26.75
CA SER A 227 -29.26 -7.58 -27.56
C SER A 227 -28.65 -8.70 -26.69
N MET A 228 -27.98 -8.35 -25.58
CA MET A 228 -27.45 -9.34 -24.63
C MET A 228 -28.55 -10.13 -23.91
N PHE A 229 -29.60 -9.46 -23.42
CA PHE A 229 -30.74 -10.14 -22.80
C PHE A 229 -31.48 -11.04 -23.79
N GLU A 230 -31.68 -10.61 -25.04
CA GLU A 230 -32.25 -11.42 -26.13
C GLU A 230 -31.39 -12.66 -26.46
N LYS A 231 -30.07 -12.56 -26.32
CA LYS A 231 -29.12 -13.68 -26.47
C LYS A 231 -29.06 -14.58 -25.23
N GLY A 232 -29.80 -14.26 -24.17
CA GLY A 232 -29.98 -15.11 -23.00
C GLY A 232 -29.18 -14.71 -21.76
N ALA A 233 -28.54 -13.53 -21.74
CA ALA A 233 -27.94 -13.03 -20.51
C ALA A 233 -29.04 -12.76 -19.46
N ASP A 234 -28.78 -12.99 -18.17
CA ASP A 234 -29.70 -12.64 -17.08
C ASP A 234 -29.17 -11.57 -16.13
N ILE A 235 -27.86 -11.32 -16.16
CA ILE A 235 -27.19 -10.26 -15.41
C ILE A 235 -26.23 -9.54 -16.36
N ILE A 236 -26.24 -8.20 -16.35
CA ILE A 236 -25.29 -7.40 -17.11
C ILE A 236 -24.66 -6.34 -16.19
N TYR A 237 -23.33 -6.22 -16.22
CA TYR A 237 -22.58 -5.16 -15.57
C TYR A 237 -22.16 -4.08 -16.57
N HIS A 238 -22.27 -2.79 -16.22
CA HIS A 238 -21.75 -1.69 -17.04
C HIS A 238 -20.62 -0.93 -16.37
N ALA A 239 -19.62 -0.55 -17.15
CA ALA A 239 -18.58 0.41 -16.82
C ALA A 239 -18.57 1.51 -17.90
N ALA A 240 -19.66 2.26 -17.99
CA ALA A 240 -19.98 3.09 -19.15
C ALA A 240 -20.48 4.51 -18.82
N GLY A 241 -20.22 5.02 -17.60
CA GLY A 241 -20.65 6.36 -17.19
C GLY A 241 -22.16 6.57 -17.37
N GLY A 242 -22.55 7.72 -17.92
CA GLY A 242 -23.95 8.07 -18.17
C GLY A 242 -24.68 7.11 -19.12
N SER A 243 -23.95 6.36 -19.96
CA SER A 243 -24.56 5.34 -20.83
C SER A 243 -25.21 4.19 -20.05
N GLY A 244 -24.80 3.96 -18.80
CA GLY A 244 -25.35 2.94 -17.91
C GLY A 244 -26.85 3.05 -17.66
N ALA A 245 -27.41 4.27 -17.72
CA ALA A 245 -28.85 4.48 -17.63
C ALA A 245 -29.62 3.70 -18.71
N GLY A 246 -29.01 3.50 -19.89
CA GLY A 246 -29.55 2.67 -20.96
C GLY A 246 -29.71 1.20 -20.57
N LEU A 247 -28.75 0.63 -19.83
CA LEU A 247 -28.84 -0.73 -19.32
C LEU A 247 -30.00 -0.87 -18.31
N PHE A 248 -30.18 0.11 -17.42
CA PHE A 248 -31.29 0.06 -16.44
C PHE A 248 -32.66 0.05 -17.11
N GLU A 249 -32.86 0.90 -18.12
CA GLU A 249 -34.09 0.91 -18.92
C GLU A 249 -34.27 -0.38 -19.74
N ALA A 250 -33.19 -0.96 -20.25
CA ALA A 250 -33.22 -2.25 -20.95
C ALA A 250 -33.63 -3.40 -20.03
N ALA A 251 -33.06 -3.48 -18.82
CA ALA A 251 -33.35 -4.52 -17.84
C ALA A 251 -34.82 -4.48 -17.42
N LYS A 252 -35.35 -3.28 -17.16
CA LYS A 252 -36.77 -3.07 -16.91
C LYS A 252 -37.64 -3.53 -18.08
N SER A 253 -37.39 -2.98 -19.26
CA SER A 253 -38.23 -3.22 -20.45
C SER A 253 -38.26 -4.70 -20.80
N PHE A 254 -37.10 -5.36 -20.80
CA PHE A 254 -37.00 -6.79 -21.05
C PHE A 254 -37.72 -7.63 -19.99
N SER A 255 -37.59 -7.26 -18.70
CA SER A 255 -38.28 -7.97 -17.63
C SER A 255 -39.80 -7.88 -17.75
N GLU A 256 -40.32 -6.70 -18.05
CA GLU A 256 -41.75 -6.45 -18.22
C GLU A 256 -42.31 -7.17 -19.47
N GLU A 257 -41.57 -7.18 -20.57
CA GLU A 257 -42.01 -7.79 -21.83
C GLU A 257 -41.89 -9.32 -21.84
N SER A 258 -40.79 -9.86 -21.31
CA SER A 258 -40.54 -11.31 -21.28
C SER A 258 -41.28 -12.03 -20.14
N GLY A 259 -41.58 -11.30 -19.05
CA GLY A 259 -42.09 -11.87 -17.80
C GLY A 259 -41.03 -12.57 -16.95
N SER A 260 -39.76 -12.50 -17.35
CA SER A 260 -38.60 -13.03 -16.62
C SER A 260 -37.72 -11.89 -16.15
N LYS A 261 -37.48 -11.80 -14.84
CA LYS A 261 -36.64 -10.73 -14.28
C LYS A 261 -35.18 -10.93 -14.67
N VAL A 262 -34.60 -9.90 -15.27
CA VAL A 262 -33.15 -9.77 -15.52
C VAL A 262 -32.59 -8.63 -14.69
N TRP A 263 -31.28 -8.60 -14.53
CA TRP A 263 -30.59 -7.69 -13.62
C TRP A 263 -29.54 -6.84 -14.32
N ALA A 264 -29.41 -5.61 -13.82
CA ALA A 264 -28.29 -4.73 -14.08
C ALA A 264 -27.40 -4.61 -12.84
N ILE A 265 -26.09 -4.47 -13.04
CA ILE A 265 -25.13 -4.07 -12.01
C ILE A 265 -24.63 -2.67 -12.35
N GLY A 266 -24.74 -1.75 -11.39
CA GLY A 266 -24.27 -0.37 -11.53
C GLY A 266 -22.79 -0.18 -11.21
N VAL A 267 -22.29 1.04 -11.39
CA VAL A 267 -20.89 1.42 -11.12
C VAL A 267 -20.79 2.84 -10.56
N ASP A 268 -19.62 3.15 -9.99
CA ASP A 268 -19.19 4.40 -9.35
C ASP A 268 -19.93 4.71 -8.04
N GLN A 269 -21.25 4.80 -8.11
CA GLN A 269 -22.14 5.13 -7.02
C GLN A 269 -23.05 3.96 -6.67
N ASP A 270 -23.71 4.06 -5.51
CA ASP A 270 -24.86 3.20 -5.22
C ASP A 270 -26.04 3.57 -6.12
N GLN A 271 -26.06 3.01 -7.34
CA GLN A 271 -27.01 3.40 -8.37
C GLN A 271 -28.44 2.94 -8.10
N TYR A 272 -28.65 2.07 -7.10
CA TYR A 272 -29.99 1.88 -6.54
C TYR A 272 -30.55 3.19 -5.95
N THR A 273 -29.69 4.04 -5.39
CA THR A 273 -30.12 5.31 -4.77
C THR A 273 -30.13 6.48 -5.75
N THR A 274 -29.22 6.49 -6.74
CA THR A 274 -29.07 7.60 -7.68
C THR A 274 -29.92 7.45 -8.93
N ALA A 275 -30.22 6.22 -9.39
CA ALA A 275 -31.05 5.99 -10.56
C ALA A 275 -32.52 6.38 -10.34
N ASP A 276 -33.25 6.53 -11.44
CA ASP A 276 -34.69 6.81 -11.44
C ASP A 276 -35.47 5.72 -10.68
N GLU A 277 -36.46 6.14 -9.89
CA GLU A 277 -37.24 5.24 -9.02
C GLU A 277 -37.83 4.05 -9.78
N GLY A 278 -38.23 4.26 -11.04
CA GLY A 278 -38.85 3.24 -11.88
C GLY A 278 -37.93 2.14 -12.40
N VAL A 279 -36.61 2.23 -12.21
CA VAL A 279 -35.64 1.20 -12.63
C VAL A 279 -34.90 0.53 -11.46
N ARG A 280 -34.98 1.09 -10.25
CA ARG A 280 -34.22 0.63 -9.07
C ARG A 280 -34.43 -0.85 -8.75
N GLU A 281 -35.63 -1.36 -8.97
CA GLU A 281 -35.94 -2.77 -8.69
C GLU A 281 -35.21 -3.76 -9.62
N TYR A 282 -34.58 -3.28 -10.71
CA TYR A 282 -33.80 -4.09 -11.65
C TYR A 282 -32.29 -3.96 -11.46
N ILE A 283 -31.84 -3.21 -10.45
CA ILE A 283 -30.42 -3.05 -10.09
C ILE A 283 -30.10 -4.04 -8.98
N LEU A 284 -29.26 -5.04 -9.27
CA LEU A 284 -28.88 -6.11 -8.34
C LEU A 284 -27.95 -5.60 -7.24
N THR A 285 -26.94 -4.83 -7.64
CA THR A 285 -25.90 -4.21 -6.82
C THR A 285 -25.20 -3.13 -7.65
N SER A 286 -24.25 -2.42 -7.06
CA SER A 286 -23.34 -1.50 -7.74
C SER A 286 -21.91 -1.73 -7.28
N MET A 287 -20.96 -1.71 -8.22
CA MET A 287 -19.55 -1.57 -7.90
C MET A 287 -19.29 -0.12 -7.49
N LEU A 288 -18.82 0.09 -6.27
CA LEU A 288 -18.57 1.42 -5.73
C LEU A 288 -17.15 1.85 -6.08
N LYS A 289 -17.00 3.08 -6.58
CA LYS A 289 -15.72 3.76 -6.78
C LYS A 289 -15.79 5.11 -6.07
N ARG A 290 -15.07 5.25 -4.96
CA ARG A 290 -15.22 6.36 -4.00
C ARG A 290 -14.49 7.62 -4.44
N VAL A 291 -14.85 8.14 -5.61
CA VAL A 291 -14.37 9.42 -6.14
C VAL A 291 -14.71 10.57 -5.19
N ASP A 292 -15.87 10.52 -4.55
CA ASP A 292 -16.29 11.42 -3.48
C ASP A 292 -15.26 11.50 -2.35
N VAL A 293 -14.76 10.35 -1.88
CA VAL A 293 -13.76 10.28 -0.80
C VAL A 293 -12.41 10.81 -1.27
N ALA A 294 -11.96 10.46 -2.47
CA ALA A 294 -10.70 10.96 -3.02
C ALA A 294 -10.70 12.49 -3.14
N VAL A 295 -11.79 13.07 -3.66
CA VAL A 295 -11.98 14.52 -3.75
C VAL A 295 -12.01 15.15 -2.36
N PHE A 296 -12.83 14.65 -1.44
CA PHE A 296 -12.94 15.19 -0.09
C PHE A 296 -11.61 15.16 0.66
N ASN A 297 -10.90 14.04 0.62
CA ASN A 297 -9.61 13.86 1.28
C ASN A 297 -8.54 14.79 0.70
N THR A 298 -8.57 15.04 -0.62
CA THR A 298 -7.64 15.98 -1.25
C THR A 298 -7.91 17.42 -0.79
N ILE A 299 -9.18 17.83 -0.72
CA ILE A 299 -9.56 19.16 -0.19
C ILE A 299 -9.10 19.29 1.26
N LYS A 300 -9.33 18.26 2.07
CA LYS A 300 -8.90 18.21 3.47
C LYS A 300 -7.38 18.33 3.61
N ALA A 301 -6.62 17.59 2.80
CA ALA A 301 -5.16 17.63 2.83
C ALA A 301 -4.62 19.03 2.50
N VAL A 302 -5.19 19.73 1.52
CA VAL A 302 -4.82 21.14 1.23
C VAL A 302 -5.17 22.05 2.41
N ALA A 303 -6.38 21.92 2.98
CA ALA A 303 -6.85 22.76 4.09
C ALA A 303 -6.01 22.59 5.37
N GLU A 304 -5.41 21.41 5.55
CA GLU A 304 -4.56 21.06 6.69
C GLU A 304 -3.06 21.29 6.42
N GLY A 305 -2.69 21.68 5.19
CA GLY A 305 -1.28 21.86 4.80
C GLY A 305 -0.51 20.55 4.61
N ASN A 306 -1.23 19.44 4.44
CA ASN A 306 -0.71 18.07 4.29
C ASN A 306 -0.86 17.54 2.85
N PHE A 307 -0.97 18.42 1.86
CA PHE A 307 -1.10 18.00 0.46
C PHE A 307 0.11 17.15 0.01
N ALA A 308 -0.18 15.99 -0.55
CA ALA A 308 0.82 15.07 -1.10
C ALA A 308 0.68 14.99 -2.62
N ALA A 309 1.70 15.47 -3.32
CA ALA A 309 1.85 15.27 -4.75
C ALA A 309 2.32 13.84 -5.07
N GLY A 310 2.31 13.49 -6.35
CA GLY A 310 2.50 12.12 -6.79
C GLY A 310 1.18 11.37 -6.74
N GLY A 311 1.23 10.06 -6.91
CA GLY A 311 0.02 9.32 -7.09
C GLY A 311 -0.40 8.43 -5.93
N GLN A 312 -1.70 8.28 -5.82
CA GLN A 312 -2.41 7.66 -4.70
C GLN A 312 -3.40 6.67 -5.29
N THR A 313 -3.41 5.44 -4.77
CA THR A 313 -4.36 4.41 -5.21
C THR A 313 -5.39 4.14 -4.12
N PHE A 314 -6.65 4.15 -4.53
CA PHE A 314 -7.82 3.90 -3.69
C PHE A 314 -8.34 2.49 -4.00
N ASP A 315 -8.06 1.53 -3.10
CA ASP A 315 -8.34 0.10 -3.26
C ASP A 315 -9.37 -0.42 -2.23
N LEU A 316 -9.56 -1.75 -2.11
CA LEU A 316 -10.46 -2.33 -1.11
C LEU A 316 -9.98 -2.13 0.34
N SER A 317 -8.68 -2.00 0.58
CA SER A 317 -8.08 -1.89 1.92
C SER A 317 -8.39 -0.54 2.58
N VAL A 318 -8.51 0.51 1.75
CA VAL A 318 -8.87 1.87 2.17
C VAL A 318 -10.33 2.24 1.85
N ASP A 319 -11.17 1.23 1.56
CA ASP A 319 -12.56 1.39 1.12
C ASP A 319 -12.72 2.37 -0.08
N GLY A 320 -11.69 2.46 -0.92
CA GLY A 320 -11.66 3.25 -2.15
C GLY A 320 -12.52 2.67 -3.27
N VAL A 321 -12.68 1.35 -3.27
CA VAL A 321 -13.66 0.62 -4.09
C VAL A 321 -14.46 -0.36 -3.23
N GLY A 322 -15.55 -0.92 -3.78
CA GLY A 322 -16.37 -1.89 -3.06
C GLY A 322 -17.64 -2.28 -3.81
N TYR A 323 -18.67 -2.69 -3.07
CA TYR A 323 -19.98 -3.03 -3.62
C TYR A 323 -21.13 -2.55 -2.72
N SER A 324 -22.32 -2.35 -3.29
CA SER A 324 -23.53 -1.93 -2.57
C SER A 324 -24.47 -3.11 -2.25
N THR A 325 -25.02 -3.15 -1.05
CA THR A 325 -26.09 -4.09 -0.66
C THR A 325 -27.49 -3.47 -0.75
N THR A 326 -27.59 -2.19 -1.13
CA THR A 326 -28.87 -1.47 -1.17
C THR A 326 -29.84 -2.17 -2.13
N GLY A 327 -31.10 -2.28 -1.71
CA GLY A 327 -32.14 -3.07 -2.39
C GLY A 327 -32.30 -4.48 -1.82
N GLY A 328 -31.30 -5.00 -1.10
CA GLY A 328 -31.37 -6.27 -0.38
C GLY A 328 -31.36 -7.51 -1.27
N PHE A 329 -30.96 -7.37 -2.54
CA PHE A 329 -30.99 -8.47 -3.52
C PHE A 329 -29.80 -9.42 -3.43
N ILE A 330 -28.74 -9.01 -2.74
CA ILE A 330 -27.51 -9.79 -2.50
C ILE A 330 -27.25 -10.07 -1.01
N ASP A 331 -28.18 -9.72 -0.11
CA ASP A 331 -28.01 -9.91 1.34
C ASP A 331 -27.71 -11.37 1.73
N ASP A 332 -28.17 -12.32 0.91
CA ASP A 332 -27.97 -13.75 1.08
C ASP A 332 -26.54 -14.23 0.79
N ILE A 333 -25.72 -13.43 0.10
CA ILE A 333 -24.35 -13.77 -0.31
C ILE A 333 -23.27 -12.81 0.24
N VAL A 334 -23.65 -11.87 1.11
CA VAL A 334 -22.71 -10.90 1.70
C VAL A 334 -21.56 -11.60 2.45
N GLY A 335 -21.82 -12.72 3.12
CA GLY A 335 -20.77 -13.48 3.80
C GLY A 335 -19.67 -13.93 2.84
N GLU A 336 -20.05 -14.54 1.71
CA GLU A 336 -19.11 -14.97 0.67
C GLU A 336 -18.35 -13.79 0.04
N LEU A 337 -19.00 -12.64 -0.17
CA LEU A 337 -18.37 -11.46 -0.73
C LEU A 337 -17.37 -10.81 0.24
N GLU A 338 -17.69 -10.74 1.54
CA GLU A 338 -16.76 -10.23 2.56
C GLU A 338 -15.56 -11.16 2.76
N ASP A 339 -15.75 -12.49 2.67
CA ASP A 339 -14.64 -13.45 2.70
C ASP A 339 -13.69 -13.26 1.49
N LEU A 340 -14.25 -12.97 0.30
CA LEU A 340 -13.45 -12.65 -0.89
C LEU A 340 -12.77 -11.29 -0.76
N LYS A 341 -13.46 -10.26 -0.26
CA LYS A 341 -12.87 -8.94 0.03
C LYS A 341 -11.68 -9.07 0.96
N ALA A 342 -11.84 -9.79 2.07
CA ALA A 342 -10.76 -10.01 3.05
C ALA A 342 -9.54 -10.68 2.41
N LYS A 343 -9.76 -11.67 1.53
CA LYS A 343 -8.66 -12.33 0.80
C LYS A 343 -7.96 -11.41 -0.19
N ILE A 344 -8.68 -10.54 -0.88
CA ILE A 344 -8.08 -9.55 -1.79
C ILE A 344 -7.27 -8.52 -0.99
N VAL A 345 -7.85 -7.97 0.08
CA VAL A 345 -7.18 -7.01 0.98
C VAL A 345 -5.92 -7.60 1.59
N SER A 346 -5.94 -8.88 1.97
CA SER A 346 -4.74 -9.56 2.48
C SER A 346 -3.71 -9.93 1.40
N GLY A 347 -4.02 -9.74 0.11
CA GLY A 347 -3.23 -10.19 -1.03
C GLY A 347 -3.24 -11.72 -1.26
N ALA A 348 -4.01 -12.49 -0.48
CA ALA A 348 -4.23 -13.92 -0.71
C ALA A 348 -4.93 -14.20 -2.06
N ILE A 349 -5.66 -13.21 -2.58
CA ILE A 349 -6.16 -13.19 -3.97
C ILE A 349 -5.63 -11.92 -4.63
N SER A 350 -4.75 -12.07 -5.61
CA SER A 350 -4.42 -10.98 -6.52
C SER A 350 -5.41 -10.98 -7.69
N VAL A 351 -6.10 -9.85 -7.86
CA VAL A 351 -7.08 -9.65 -8.94
C VAL A 351 -6.34 -9.20 -10.21
N PRO A 352 -6.65 -9.76 -11.40
CA PRO A 352 -5.99 -9.35 -12.63
C PRO A 352 -6.49 -8.00 -13.13
N THR A 353 -5.63 -7.27 -13.83
CA THR A 353 -5.96 -6.00 -14.49
C THR A 353 -6.17 -6.15 -16.00
N THR A 354 -5.86 -7.31 -16.57
CA THR A 354 -6.02 -7.60 -18.00
C THR A 354 -7.14 -8.63 -18.24
N PRO A 355 -8.12 -8.36 -19.13
CA PRO A 355 -9.20 -9.31 -19.41
C PRO A 355 -8.70 -10.69 -19.85
N GLY A 356 -9.31 -11.74 -19.30
CA GLY A 356 -9.01 -13.13 -19.61
C GLY A 356 -7.91 -13.77 -18.76
N GLU A 357 -7.18 -12.97 -17.98
CA GLU A 357 -6.34 -13.49 -16.91
C GLU A 357 -7.20 -13.99 -15.74
N ARG A 358 -6.65 -14.91 -14.95
CA ARG A 358 -7.31 -15.43 -13.74
C ARG A 358 -6.70 -14.79 -12.52
N ALA A 359 -7.51 -14.62 -11.48
CA ALA A 359 -7.00 -14.24 -10.18
C ALA A 359 -5.96 -15.26 -9.69
N VAL A 360 -4.85 -14.74 -9.16
CA VAL A 360 -3.80 -15.57 -8.58
C VAL A 360 -4.16 -15.79 -7.11
N VAL A 361 -4.35 -17.05 -6.74
CA VAL A 361 -4.65 -17.45 -5.36
C VAL A 361 -3.36 -17.91 -4.71
N MET A 362 -2.97 -17.26 -3.62
CA MET A 362 -1.76 -17.58 -2.88
C MET A 362 -1.87 -18.94 -2.17
N PRO A 363 -0.75 -19.65 -1.97
CA PRO A 363 -0.72 -20.80 -1.08
C PRO A 363 -1.16 -20.40 0.34
N ASP A 364 -2.04 -21.19 0.95
CA ASP A 364 -2.59 -20.92 2.28
C ASP A 364 -1.93 -21.84 3.33
N LEU A 365 -1.26 -21.25 4.31
CA LEU A 365 -0.61 -21.93 5.44
C LEU A 365 -1.52 -22.12 6.66
N GLY A 366 -2.78 -21.68 6.60
CA GLY A 366 -3.82 -21.99 7.58
C GLY A 366 -3.56 -21.42 8.98
N GLY A 367 -2.95 -20.24 9.05
CA GLY A 367 -2.56 -19.57 10.30
C GLY A 367 -1.36 -20.20 10.99
N ARG A 368 -0.52 -20.96 10.26
CA ARG A 368 0.70 -21.57 10.82
C ARG A 368 1.62 -20.50 11.40
N THR A 369 2.07 -20.71 12.63
CA THR A 369 3.15 -19.91 13.22
C THR A 369 4.47 -20.22 12.52
N VAL A 370 5.20 -19.19 12.12
CA VAL A 370 6.52 -19.27 11.49
C VAL A 370 7.52 -18.57 12.41
N THR A 371 8.45 -19.32 12.99
CA THR A 371 9.50 -18.77 13.86
C THR A 371 10.61 -18.12 13.03
N VAL A 372 10.87 -16.84 13.26
CA VAL A 372 11.82 -16.01 12.49
C VAL A 372 12.99 -15.60 13.38
N ALA A 373 14.21 -16.01 13.06
CA ALA A 373 15.40 -15.44 13.67
C ALA A 373 15.75 -14.09 13.03
N ILE A 374 16.05 -13.08 13.85
CA ILE A 374 16.32 -11.69 13.45
C ILE A 374 17.32 -11.04 14.41
N GLU A 375 18.20 -10.14 13.96
CA GLU A 375 19.26 -9.57 14.81
C GLU A 375 18.85 -8.29 15.55
N ASN A 376 18.04 -7.43 14.91
CA ASN A 376 17.69 -6.07 15.33
C ASN A 376 18.86 -5.08 15.40
N ALA A 377 19.88 -5.26 14.56
CA ALA A 377 21.05 -4.40 14.51
C ALA A 377 21.44 -3.96 13.08
N TYR A 378 20.51 -4.04 12.12
CA TYR A 378 20.80 -3.74 10.71
C TYR A 378 19.78 -2.76 10.13
N LEU A 379 20.11 -1.46 10.11
CA LEU A 379 19.25 -0.46 9.49
C LEU A 379 19.34 -0.48 7.95
N PRO A 380 18.22 -0.28 7.23
CA PRO A 380 16.84 -0.13 7.68
C PRO A 380 16.08 -1.48 7.77
N PHE A 381 16.79 -2.61 7.67
CA PHE A 381 16.22 -3.95 7.62
C PHE A 381 15.50 -4.35 8.91
N ASN A 382 16.14 -4.21 10.06
CA ASN A 382 15.54 -4.59 11.33
C ASN A 382 16.20 -3.88 12.52
N TYR A 383 15.38 -3.44 13.47
CA TYR A 383 15.81 -2.76 14.69
C TYR A 383 14.74 -2.81 15.79
N ILE A 384 15.16 -2.52 17.02
CA ILE A 384 14.25 -2.14 18.11
C ILE A 384 14.45 -0.66 18.41
N ASP A 385 13.38 0.13 18.33
CA ASP A 385 13.41 1.55 18.68
C ASP A 385 13.69 1.70 20.19
N ALA A 386 14.74 2.47 20.54
CA ALA A 386 15.18 2.62 21.92
C ALA A 386 14.19 3.44 22.79
N THR A 387 13.34 4.25 22.16
CA THR A 387 12.34 5.08 22.82
C THR A 387 11.05 4.31 23.11
N THR A 388 10.54 3.56 22.13
CA THR A 388 9.26 2.83 22.24
C THR A 388 9.45 1.40 22.70
N GLY A 389 10.60 0.78 22.41
CA GLY A 389 10.84 -0.65 22.58
C GLY A 389 10.11 -1.51 21.53
N GLU A 390 9.57 -0.90 20.48
CA GLU A 390 8.89 -1.59 19.39
C GLU A 390 9.88 -2.02 18.31
N ALA A 391 9.63 -3.19 17.74
CA ALA A 391 10.38 -3.67 16.59
C ALA A 391 9.95 -2.93 15.32
N GLY A 392 10.90 -2.67 14.43
CA GLY A 392 10.65 -2.02 13.15
C GLY A 392 11.71 -2.34 12.11
N GLY A 393 11.41 -2.01 10.86
CA GLY A 393 12.31 -2.21 9.72
C GLY A 393 11.69 -2.99 8.58
N TRP A 394 12.39 -2.99 7.45
CA TRP A 394 11.94 -3.62 6.21
C TRP A 394 11.66 -5.13 6.36
N ASP A 395 12.47 -5.88 7.12
CA ASP A 395 12.29 -7.33 7.29
C ASP A 395 10.98 -7.65 8.00
N TYR A 396 10.60 -6.84 9.02
CA TYR A 396 9.33 -7.00 9.73
C TYR A 396 8.14 -6.73 8.82
N ASP A 397 8.13 -5.57 8.14
CA ASP A 397 7.04 -5.21 7.23
C ASP A 397 6.93 -6.20 6.06
N ALA A 398 8.06 -6.66 5.50
CA ALA A 398 8.06 -7.62 4.41
C ALA A 398 7.54 -9.00 4.86
N ILE A 399 7.95 -9.49 6.03
CA ILE A 399 7.46 -10.79 6.53
C ILE A 399 6.00 -10.71 6.94
N ASP A 400 5.58 -9.63 7.59
CA ASP A 400 4.17 -9.44 7.98
C ASP A 400 3.27 -9.41 6.73
N GLU A 401 3.68 -8.71 5.67
CA GLU A 401 3.00 -8.69 4.38
C GLU A 401 2.96 -10.07 3.71
N ILE A 402 4.10 -10.78 3.69
CA ILE A 402 4.14 -12.15 3.17
C ILE A 402 3.18 -13.05 3.95
N CYS A 403 3.21 -12.99 5.28
CA CYS A 403 2.37 -13.81 6.13
C CYS A 403 0.89 -13.45 6.05
N ALA A 404 0.53 -12.20 5.80
CA ALA A 404 -0.84 -11.81 5.48
C ALA A 404 -1.33 -12.52 4.21
N ARG A 405 -0.51 -12.54 3.14
CA ARG A 405 -0.84 -13.15 1.84
C ARG A 405 -0.98 -14.66 1.89
N ILE A 406 -0.10 -15.33 2.62
CA ILE A 406 -0.06 -16.81 2.69
C ILE A 406 -0.67 -17.37 3.97
N SER A 407 -1.34 -16.52 4.76
CA SER A 407 -1.98 -16.90 6.02
C SER A 407 -1.03 -17.61 7.00
N CYS A 408 0.14 -17.01 7.27
CA CYS A 408 0.97 -17.38 8.42
C CYS A 408 0.95 -16.34 9.53
N VAL A 409 1.50 -16.69 10.69
CA VAL A 409 1.69 -15.79 11.82
C VAL A 409 3.18 -15.76 12.14
N PRO A 410 3.89 -14.66 11.91
CA PRO A 410 5.31 -14.58 12.23
C PRO A 410 5.51 -14.51 13.74
N GLU A 411 6.49 -15.26 14.24
CA GLU A 411 6.98 -15.21 15.61
C GLU A 411 8.46 -14.86 15.59
N TYR A 412 8.75 -13.56 15.77
CA TYR A 412 10.11 -13.04 15.76
C TYR A 412 10.85 -13.37 17.05
N GLN A 413 12.08 -13.88 16.89
CA GLN A 413 12.97 -14.21 17.99
C GLN A 413 14.35 -13.62 17.72
N GLU A 414 14.76 -12.72 18.62
CA GLU A 414 16.06 -12.08 18.51
C GLU A 414 17.19 -13.11 18.67
N PHE A 415 18.17 -13.07 17.76
CA PHE A 415 19.29 -14.00 17.73
C PHE A 415 20.55 -13.36 17.13
N ALA A 416 21.71 -13.68 17.69
CA ALA A 416 22.98 -13.14 17.22
C ALA A 416 23.36 -13.64 15.81
N TRP A 417 23.87 -12.74 14.96
CA TRP A 417 24.28 -13.04 13.59
C TRP A 417 25.20 -14.27 13.46
N ASP A 418 26.26 -14.36 14.27
CA ASP A 418 27.31 -15.38 14.16
C ASP A 418 26.76 -16.83 14.22
N GLY A 419 25.67 -17.04 14.95
CA GLY A 419 25.01 -18.35 15.09
C GLY A 419 23.79 -18.56 14.20
N MET A 420 23.24 -17.51 13.59
CA MET A 420 21.89 -17.51 13.02
C MET A 420 21.71 -18.54 11.91
N ILE A 421 22.60 -18.55 10.92
CA ILE A 421 22.51 -19.46 9.76
C ILE A 421 22.60 -20.92 10.20
N VAL A 422 23.46 -21.22 11.17
CA VAL A 422 23.60 -22.59 11.72
C VAL A 422 22.34 -22.98 12.47
N ALA A 423 21.78 -22.10 13.31
CA ALA A 423 20.56 -22.37 14.05
C ALA A 423 19.36 -22.66 13.12
N VAL A 424 19.22 -21.91 12.02
CA VAL A 424 18.23 -22.20 10.97
C VAL A 424 18.50 -23.55 10.31
N SER A 425 19.76 -23.84 9.94
CA SER A 425 20.10 -25.12 9.30
C SER A 425 19.79 -26.35 10.17
N GLU A 426 19.82 -26.18 11.49
CA GLU A 426 19.48 -27.20 12.48
C GLU A 426 17.98 -27.28 12.79
N GLY A 427 17.17 -26.38 12.22
CA GLY A 427 15.73 -26.30 12.43
C GLY A 427 15.34 -25.74 13.80
N GLN A 428 16.20 -24.94 14.43
CA GLN A 428 15.85 -24.20 15.66
C GLN A 428 14.83 -23.10 15.37
N PHE A 429 14.85 -22.55 14.16
CA PHE A 429 13.91 -21.58 13.61
C PHE A 429 13.39 -22.07 12.25
N ASP A 430 12.18 -21.68 11.89
CA ASP A 430 11.59 -21.98 10.58
C ASP A 430 12.25 -21.16 9.46
N MET A 431 12.72 -19.95 9.77
CA MET A 431 13.45 -19.07 8.85
C MET A 431 14.32 -18.04 9.57
N ALA A 432 15.12 -17.30 8.80
CA ALA A 432 15.73 -16.04 9.27
C ALA A 432 15.63 -14.94 8.22
N ALA A 433 15.55 -13.70 8.72
CA ALA A 433 15.55 -12.48 7.94
C ALA A 433 16.48 -11.46 8.61
N ASP A 434 17.53 -11.11 7.87
CA ASP A 434 18.60 -10.22 8.35
C ASP A 434 19.49 -9.75 7.18
N GLY A 435 18.87 -9.41 6.04
CA GLY A 435 19.62 -9.05 4.82
C GLY A 435 20.66 -10.10 4.36
N ILE A 436 20.29 -11.38 4.34
CA ILE A 436 21.25 -12.48 4.19
C ILE A 436 21.69 -12.66 2.73
N SER A 437 22.98 -12.43 2.47
CA SER A 437 23.55 -12.63 1.13
C SER A 437 23.50 -14.09 0.68
N VAL A 438 23.15 -14.30 -0.59
CA VAL A 438 23.12 -15.61 -1.24
C VAL A 438 24.54 -16.05 -1.59
N THR A 439 25.00 -17.17 -1.01
CA THR A 439 26.31 -17.77 -1.34
C THR A 439 26.21 -19.26 -1.60
N GLU A 440 27.11 -19.80 -2.43
CA GLU A 440 27.17 -21.23 -2.71
C GLU A 440 27.46 -22.07 -1.44
N GLU A 441 28.22 -21.52 -0.48
CA GLU A 441 28.53 -22.23 0.76
C GLU A 441 27.33 -22.32 1.69
N ARG A 442 26.61 -21.21 1.89
CA ARG A 442 25.37 -21.19 2.68
C ARG A 442 24.28 -22.05 2.02
N ALA A 443 24.19 -22.04 0.69
CA ALA A 443 23.29 -22.91 -0.09
C ALA A 443 23.51 -24.42 0.14
N LYS A 444 24.61 -24.85 0.78
CA LYS A 444 24.81 -26.27 1.15
C LYS A 444 24.04 -26.66 2.41
N ILE A 445 23.73 -25.71 3.28
CA ILE A 445 23.16 -25.98 4.61
C ILE A 445 21.78 -25.36 4.84
N VAL A 446 21.37 -24.38 4.02
CA VAL A 446 20.03 -23.76 4.06
C VAL A 446 19.46 -23.64 2.64
N ASP A 447 18.14 -23.55 2.54
CA ASP A 447 17.45 -23.15 1.30
C ASP A 447 17.17 -21.65 1.32
N TYR A 448 17.06 -21.04 0.13
CA TYR A 448 16.82 -19.62 -0.05
C TYR A 448 15.43 -19.37 -0.61
N SER A 449 14.84 -18.23 -0.24
CA SER A 449 13.79 -17.63 -1.07
C SER A 449 14.36 -17.16 -2.41
N VAL A 450 13.49 -16.74 -3.32
CA VAL A 450 13.89 -15.82 -4.40
C VAL A 450 14.50 -14.56 -3.79
N SER A 451 15.43 -13.95 -4.52
CA SER A 451 16.09 -12.73 -4.05
C SER A 451 15.15 -11.54 -4.16
N TYR A 452 15.10 -10.72 -3.11
CA TYR A 452 14.21 -9.56 -3.01
C TYR A 452 14.92 -8.23 -3.29
N ILE A 453 16.23 -8.14 -3.03
CA ILE A 453 17.06 -6.97 -3.31
C ILE A 453 18.51 -7.40 -3.52
N SER A 454 19.32 -6.52 -4.09
CA SER A 454 20.78 -6.66 -4.14
C SER A 454 21.42 -5.47 -3.44
N THR A 455 22.47 -5.73 -2.66
CA THR A 455 23.29 -4.70 -2.02
C THR A 455 24.68 -4.67 -2.62
N ASP A 456 25.31 -3.50 -2.61
CA ASP A 456 26.66 -3.31 -3.11
C ASP A 456 27.63 -3.20 -1.95
N GLN A 457 28.59 -4.10 -1.86
CA GLN A 457 29.71 -4.00 -0.92
C GLN A 457 30.63 -2.85 -1.32
N LYS A 458 30.95 -1.99 -0.35
CA LYS A 458 31.71 -0.75 -0.53
C LYS A 458 32.72 -0.56 0.61
N ILE A 459 33.48 0.52 0.48
CA ILE A 459 34.47 0.94 1.47
C ILE A 459 33.91 2.18 2.18
N LEU A 460 33.68 2.09 3.48
CA LEU A 460 33.44 3.25 4.33
C LEU A 460 34.79 3.80 4.82
N VAL A 461 34.96 5.11 4.75
CA VAL A 461 36.19 5.82 5.14
C VAL A 461 35.86 7.05 5.97
N ALA A 462 36.87 7.66 6.61
CA ALA A 462 36.72 8.97 7.22
C ALA A 462 36.35 10.05 6.18
N LYS A 463 35.48 10.99 6.55
CA LYS A 463 35.03 12.07 5.65
C LYS A 463 36.20 12.88 5.13
N GLY A 464 36.24 13.07 3.81
CA GLY A 464 37.31 13.80 3.13
C GLY A 464 38.62 13.03 3.03
N SER A 465 38.63 11.72 3.31
CA SER A 465 39.78 10.85 3.04
C SER A 465 40.20 10.96 1.57
N THR A 466 41.48 11.23 1.34
CA THR A 466 42.09 11.21 0.00
C THR A 466 43.06 10.04 -0.15
N GLU A 467 43.27 9.27 0.90
CA GLU A 467 44.22 8.15 0.92
C GLU A 467 43.59 6.88 0.38
N ILE A 468 42.32 6.63 0.69
CA ILE A 468 41.55 5.48 0.23
C ILE A 468 40.34 6.01 -0.55
N THR A 469 40.41 5.93 -1.89
CA THR A 469 39.31 6.34 -2.79
C THR A 469 38.87 5.22 -3.73
N SER A 470 39.52 4.06 -3.64
CA SER A 470 39.31 2.92 -4.51
C SER A 470 39.78 1.62 -3.85
N ARG A 471 39.38 0.48 -4.41
CA ARG A 471 39.89 -0.85 -4.06
C ARG A 471 41.41 -0.91 -4.17
N ALA A 472 41.96 -0.33 -5.24
CA ALA A 472 43.40 -0.34 -5.50
C ALA A 472 44.18 0.45 -4.44
N ASP A 473 43.63 1.57 -3.95
CA ASP A 473 44.25 2.35 -2.87
C ASP A 473 44.27 1.54 -1.57
N LEU A 474 43.17 0.85 -1.25
CA LEU A 474 43.07 0.02 -0.05
C LEU A 474 44.04 -1.18 -0.11
N GLU A 475 44.14 -1.84 -1.26
CA GLU A 475 45.11 -2.91 -1.50
C GLU A 475 46.56 -2.44 -1.32
N ALA A 476 46.87 -1.22 -1.81
CA ALA A 476 48.22 -0.63 -1.75
C ALA A 476 48.58 -0.02 -0.39
N SER A 477 47.61 0.22 0.47
CA SER A 477 47.82 0.73 1.84
C SER A 477 48.42 -0.34 2.76
N ASP A 478 48.97 0.09 3.90
CA ASP A 478 49.40 -0.81 5.00
C ASP A 478 48.41 -0.81 6.18
N CYS A 479 47.24 -0.19 6.03
CA CYS A 479 46.32 0.04 7.13
C CYS A 479 45.41 -1.16 7.40
N SER A 480 44.86 -1.20 8.63
CA SER A 480 43.93 -2.24 9.08
C SER A 480 42.50 -1.88 8.71
N VAL A 481 41.70 -2.87 8.31
CA VAL A 481 40.31 -2.73 7.84
C VAL A 481 39.38 -3.44 8.81
N GLY A 482 38.34 -2.74 9.27
CA GLY A 482 37.29 -3.33 10.09
C GLY A 482 36.22 -4.02 9.24
N SER A 483 35.63 -5.11 9.74
CA SER A 483 34.36 -5.65 9.22
C SER A 483 33.73 -6.60 10.25
N GLN A 484 32.42 -6.83 10.13
CA GLN A 484 31.69 -7.73 11.03
C GLN A 484 31.92 -9.20 10.65
N THR A 485 32.34 -10.04 11.60
CA THR A 485 32.63 -11.45 11.35
C THR A 485 31.41 -12.24 10.86
N GLY A 486 31.64 -13.26 10.01
CA GLY A 486 30.57 -14.13 9.48
C GLY A 486 29.77 -13.53 8.31
N THR A 487 30.05 -12.28 7.93
CA THR A 487 29.43 -11.59 6.79
C THR A 487 30.23 -11.80 5.50
N THR A 488 29.57 -11.62 4.35
CA THR A 488 30.26 -11.58 3.05
C THR A 488 31.14 -10.33 2.91
N ASN A 489 30.85 -9.27 3.67
CA ASN A 489 31.68 -8.07 3.78
C ASN A 489 33.04 -8.40 4.40
N TYR A 490 33.06 -9.25 5.43
CA TYR A 490 34.30 -9.76 6.02
C TYR A 490 35.10 -10.63 5.06
N ASP A 491 34.42 -11.50 4.29
CA ASP A 491 35.08 -12.30 3.25
C ASP A 491 35.74 -11.41 2.18
N VAL A 492 35.05 -10.36 1.72
CA VAL A 492 35.64 -9.38 0.80
C VAL A 492 36.79 -8.61 1.45
N ALA A 493 36.71 -8.28 2.74
CA ALA A 493 37.85 -7.69 3.45
C ALA A 493 39.06 -8.62 3.45
N LEU A 494 38.87 -9.92 3.69
CA LEU A 494 39.94 -10.91 3.58
C LEU A 494 40.52 -11.00 2.16
N GLU A 495 39.67 -10.98 1.14
CA GLU A 495 40.10 -11.01 -0.26
C GLU A 495 40.88 -9.76 -0.68
N VAL A 496 40.47 -8.58 -0.21
CA VAL A 496 41.06 -7.29 -0.59
C VAL A 496 42.36 -7.03 0.18
N VAL A 497 42.37 -7.16 1.52
CA VAL A 497 43.53 -6.75 2.32
C VAL A 497 44.33 -7.89 2.95
N GLY A 498 43.77 -9.10 2.97
CA GLY A 498 44.36 -10.28 3.61
C GLY A 498 44.11 -10.34 5.11
N GLU A 499 44.03 -11.57 5.65
CA GLU A 499 43.68 -11.87 7.06
C GLU A 499 44.48 -11.06 8.10
N SER A 500 45.78 -10.84 7.87
CA SER A 500 46.64 -10.09 8.81
C SER A 500 46.27 -8.62 8.97
N ARG A 501 45.43 -8.07 8.09
CA ARG A 501 44.99 -6.67 8.09
C ARG A 501 43.50 -6.49 8.38
N VAL A 502 42.76 -7.56 8.59
CA VAL A 502 41.34 -7.47 8.94
C VAL A 502 41.18 -7.49 10.46
N VAL A 503 40.48 -6.50 11.00
CA VAL A 503 40.04 -6.46 12.39
C VAL A 503 38.59 -6.90 12.43
N ALA A 504 38.36 -8.04 13.07
CA ALA A 504 37.06 -8.66 13.26
C ALA A 504 36.27 -7.93 14.36
N PHE A 505 35.03 -7.56 14.06
CA PHE A 505 34.07 -7.02 15.01
C PHE A 505 32.82 -7.88 15.07
N GLU A 506 32.14 -7.90 16.21
CA GLU A 506 30.87 -8.64 16.39
C GLU A 506 29.69 -7.91 15.72
N GLN A 507 29.77 -6.58 15.55
CA GLN A 507 28.76 -5.73 14.91
C GLN A 507 29.43 -4.62 14.08
N PHE A 508 28.76 -4.14 13.04
CA PHE A 508 29.26 -3.02 12.22
C PHE A 508 29.46 -1.73 13.02
N GLY A 509 28.60 -1.43 13.99
CA GLY A 509 28.71 -0.21 14.80
C GLY A 509 30.07 -0.09 15.47
N PHE A 510 30.60 -1.19 16.01
CA PHE A 510 31.95 -1.20 16.60
C PHE A 510 33.05 -1.01 15.57
N ALA A 511 32.91 -1.55 14.36
CA ALA A 511 33.87 -1.34 13.28
C ALA A 511 33.89 0.14 12.83
N VAL A 512 32.73 0.78 12.74
CA VAL A 512 32.60 2.20 12.38
C VAL A 512 33.18 3.10 13.46
N GLN A 513 32.87 2.84 14.73
CA GLN A 513 33.43 3.60 15.85
C GLN A 513 34.96 3.44 15.93
N ALA A 514 35.49 2.24 15.69
CA ALA A 514 36.93 2.01 15.59
C ALA A 514 37.56 2.79 14.42
N MET A 515 36.86 2.92 13.29
CA MET A 515 37.32 3.74 12.16
C MET A 515 37.33 5.22 12.50
N ILE A 516 36.28 5.73 13.15
CA ILE A 516 36.19 7.12 13.62
C ILE A 516 37.29 7.43 14.64
N ALA A 517 37.58 6.49 15.54
CA ALA A 517 38.67 6.59 16.51
C ALA A 517 40.07 6.50 15.88
N GLY A 518 40.17 6.02 14.63
CA GLY A 518 41.44 5.83 13.91
C GLY A 518 42.16 4.52 14.21
N ASP A 519 41.48 3.55 14.85
CA ASP A 519 42.02 2.21 15.11
C ASP A 519 42.05 1.34 13.84
N VAL A 520 41.12 1.59 12.90
CA VAL A 520 41.12 1.08 11.53
C VAL A 520 40.99 2.25 10.54
N CYS A 521 41.49 2.09 9.32
CA CYS A 521 41.47 3.17 8.31
C CYS A 521 40.22 3.17 7.43
N ALA A 522 39.54 2.02 7.37
CA ALA A 522 38.37 1.79 6.55
C ALA A 522 37.55 0.66 7.14
N VAL A 523 36.27 0.61 6.79
CA VAL A 523 35.38 -0.52 7.05
C VAL A 523 34.86 -1.02 5.71
N ILE A 524 34.93 -2.33 5.46
CA ILE A 524 34.22 -2.94 4.33
C ILE A 524 32.86 -3.40 4.84
N MET A 525 31.81 -2.88 4.19
CA MET A 525 30.39 -3.10 4.48
C MET A 525 29.56 -2.88 3.22
N ASP A 526 28.30 -3.28 3.23
CA ASP A 526 27.36 -2.96 2.16
C ASP A 526 26.92 -1.49 2.18
N ASP A 527 26.38 -1.05 1.05
CA ASP A 527 25.93 0.31 0.82
C ASP A 527 24.71 0.70 1.64
N VAL A 528 23.87 -0.27 2.01
CA VAL A 528 22.71 -0.04 2.88
C VAL A 528 23.18 0.35 4.29
N ALA A 529 23.99 -0.50 4.94
CA ALA A 529 24.58 -0.19 6.23
C ALA A 529 25.44 1.08 6.16
N GLY A 530 26.25 1.21 5.11
CA GLY A 530 27.16 2.34 4.92
C GLY A 530 26.46 3.68 4.79
N ASN A 531 25.34 3.74 4.06
CA ASN A 531 24.53 4.95 3.98
C ASN A 531 23.86 5.27 5.32
N GLY A 532 23.41 4.26 6.07
CA GLY A 532 22.89 4.45 7.43
C GLY A 532 23.90 5.13 8.35
N TYR A 533 25.13 4.59 8.44
CA TYR A 533 26.19 5.19 9.24
C TYR A 533 26.64 6.56 8.73
N LYS A 534 26.63 6.79 7.41
CA LYS A 534 26.90 8.11 6.82
C LYS A 534 25.84 9.13 7.20
N GLY A 535 24.56 8.75 7.27
CA GLY A 535 23.48 9.62 7.71
C GLY A 535 23.61 10.04 9.17
N GLU A 536 23.96 9.10 10.05
CA GLU A 536 24.22 9.32 11.48
C GLU A 536 25.48 10.16 11.72
N ASN A 537 26.53 9.90 10.93
CA ASN A 537 27.85 10.51 11.09
C ASN A 537 28.23 11.39 9.88
N PRO A 538 27.40 12.37 9.48
CA PRO A 538 27.53 13.05 8.20
C PRO A 538 28.80 13.88 8.10
N ASP A 539 29.43 14.22 9.23
CA ASP A 539 30.68 14.97 9.32
C ASP A 539 31.93 14.11 9.62
N ALA A 540 31.77 12.81 9.88
CA ALA A 540 32.87 11.94 10.27
C ALA A 540 33.19 10.86 9.25
N VAL A 541 32.21 10.36 8.48
CA VAL A 541 32.40 9.25 7.54
C VAL A 541 31.88 9.56 6.14
N ASP A 542 32.38 8.84 5.14
CA ASP A 542 31.86 8.86 3.77
C ASP A 542 32.01 7.48 3.12
N LEU A 543 31.20 7.20 2.11
CA LEU A 543 31.19 5.95 1.37
C LEU A 543 31.91 6.14 0.04
N VAL A 544 32.85 5.26 -0.28
CA VAL A 544 33.54 5.27 -1.57
C VAL A 544 32.59 4.79 -2.67
N ASP A 545 32.53 5.51 -3.80
CA ASP A 545 31.62 5.22 -4.92
C ASP A 545 31.86 3.85 -5.57
N GLU A 546 33.10 3.36 -5.56
CA GLU A 546 33.46 2.08 -6.19
C GLU A 546 32.76 0.90 -5.50
N VAL A 547 32.02 0.12 -6.29
CA VAL A 547 31.42 -1.15 -5.88
C VAL A 547 32.47 -2.25 -5.92
N LEU A 548 32.71 -2.89 -4.77
CA LEU A 548 33.61 -4.03 -4.65
C LEU A 548 32.97 -5.32 -5.17
N LYS A 549 31.71 -5.53 -4.81
CA LYS A 549 30.93 -6.74 -5.12
C LYS A 549 29.45 -6.47 -4.92
N ALA A 550 28.59 -6.97 -5.81
CA ALA A 550 27.15 -6.97 -5.60
C ALA A 550 26.71 -8.31 -5.00
N ASP A 551 25.90 -8.27 -3.96
CA ASP A 551 25.38 -9.44 -3.25
C ASP A 551 23.83 -9.44 -3.30
N PRO A 552 23.20 -10.42 -3.97
CA PRO A 552 21.76 -10.63 -3.85
C PRO A 552 21.41 -11.13 -2.45
N LEU A 553 20.33 -10.59 -1.88
CA LEU A 553 19.81 -10.95 -0.57
C LEU A 553 18.56 -11.82 -0.69
N ALA A 554 18.41 -12.78 0.23
CA ALA A 554 17.25 -13.67 0.29
C ALA A 554 17.01 -14.16 1.74
N PHE A 555 15.76 -14.51 2.05
CA PHE A 555 15.44 -15.18 3.31
C PHE A 555 15.98 -16.61 3.28
N ILE A 556 16.34 -17.14 4.45
CA ILE A 556 16.84 -18.52 4.57
C ILE A 556 15.87 -19.41 5.33
N PHE A 557 15.86 -20.68 4.95
CA PHE A 557 15.04 -21.73 5.55
C PHE A 557 15.87 -23.00 5.79
N PRO A 558 15.46 -23.88 6.72
CA PRO A 558 16.03 -25.22 6.82
C PRO A 558 15.97 -25.95 5.47
N LYS A 559 16.95 -26.83 5.19
CA LYS A 559 16.95 -27.62 3.95
C LYS A 559 15.67 -28.45 3.80
N GLY A 560 15.04 -28.34 2.64
CA GLY A 560 13.81 -29.01 2.27
C GLY A 560 12.56 -28.40 2.92
N SER A 561 12.63 -27.16 3.40
CA SER A 561 11.49 -26.47 4.01
C SER A 561 10.32 -26.34 3.04
N ASP A 562 9.11 -26.60 3.55
CA ASP A 562 7.86 -26.44 2.83
C ASP A 562 7.40 -24.98 2.74
N LEU A 563 8.11 -24.06 3.41
CA LEU A 563 7.84 -22.62 3.39
C LEU A 563 8.43 -21.91 2.17
N VAL A 564 9.44 -22.49 1.51
CA VAL A 564 10.16 -21.83 0.40
C VAL A 564 9.21 -21.45 -0.75
N GLU A 565 8.38 -22.38 -1.20
CA GLU A 565 7.46 -22.13 -2.33
C GLU A 565 6.36 -21.11 -1.99
N PRO A 566 5.66 -21.21 -0.83
CA PRO A 566 4.74 -20.16 -0.37
C PRO A 566 5.37 -18.78 -0.27
N PHE A 567 6.55 -18.65 0.35
CA PHE A 567 7.25 -17.38 0.46
C PHE A 567 7.67 -16.84 -0.92
N ASN A 568 8.14 -17.70 -1.83
CA ASN A 568 8.49 -17.30 -3.18
C ASN A 568 7.28 -16.79 -3.97
N ALA A 569 6.11 -17.43 -3.81
CA ALA A 569 4.87 -16.99 -4.42
C ALA A 569 4.47 -15.60 -3.89
N ALA A 570 4.57 -15.37 -2.58
CA ALA A 570 4.28 -14.09 -1.96
C ALA A 570 5.24 -12.98 -2.42
N ILE A 571 6.56 -13.25 -2.42
CA ILE A 571 7.56 -12.28 -2.88
C ILE A 571 7.35 -11.92 -4.35
N THR A 572 7.05 -12.91 -5.19
CA THR A 572 6.75 -12.66 -6.61
C THR A 572 5.50 -11.79 -6.76
N ALA A 573 4.44 -12.09 -6.00
CA ALA A 573 3.22 -11.29 -6.03
C ALA A 573 3.46 -9.84 -5.57
N MET A 574 4.25 -9.63 -4.51
CA MET A 574 4.64 -8.29 -4.05
C MET A 574 5.48 -7.51 -5.07
N ILE A 575 6.27 -8.20 -5.89
CA ILE A 575 7.01 -7.57 -7.00
C ILE A 575 6.03 -7.17 -8.11
N ASP A 576 5.12 -8.08 -8.48
CA ASP A 576 4.19 -7.89 -9.58
C ASP A 576 3.17 -6.77 -9.32
N ASP A 577 2.70 -6.63 -8.08
CA ASP A 577 1.72 -5.59 -7.69
C ASP A 577 2.35 -4.28 -7.20
N GLY A 578 3.67 -4.22 -7.09
CA GLY A 578 4.40 -3.01 -6.68
C GLY A 578 4.59 -2.83 -5.17
N THR A 579 4.02 -3.69 -4.33
CA THR A 579 4.19 -3.65 -2.86
C THR A 579 5.66 -3.66 -2.45
N MET A 580 6.49 -4.45 -3.15
CA MET A 580 7.94 -4.49 -2.94
C MET A 580 8.61 -3.13 -3.22
N THR A 581 8.10 -2.41 -4.24
CA THR A 581 8.59 -1.06 -4.58
C THR A 581 8.17 -0.06 -3.51
N GLU A 582 6.95 -0.13 -2.98
CA GLU A 582 6.49 0.75 -1.91
C GLU A 582 7.29 0.57 -0.61
N LEU A 583 7.54 -0.69 -0.22
CA LEU A 583 8.42 -1.00 0.90
C LEU A 583 9.83 -0.46 0.65
N ALA A 584 10.35 -0.60 -0.57
CA ALA A 584 11.66 -0.07 -0.89
C ALA A 584 11.70 1.47 -0.83
N GLN A 585 10.65 2.15 -1.29
CA GLN A 585 10.53 3.60 -1.19
C GLN A 585 10.46 4.07 0.26
N ARG A 586 9.80 3.32 1.15
CA ARG A 586 9.70 3.65 2.58
C ARG A 586 11.03 3.52 3.33
N TYR A 587 11.81 2.49 3.01
CA TYR A 587 12.98 2.13 3.83
C TYR A 587 14.33 2.49 3.19
N PHE A 588 14.45 2.47 1.86
CA PHE A 588 15.73 2.68 1.17
C PHE A 588 15.80 4.05 0.45
N THR A 589 15.11 5.06 0.98
CA THR A 589 15.16 6.44 0.48
C THR A 589 15.39 7.41 1.64
N ASP A 590 15.59 8.70 1.31
CA ASP A 590 15.74 9.78 2.29
C ASP A 590 14.51 9.99 3.20
N SER A 591 13.40 9.26 2.95
CA SER A 591 12.23 9.26 3.85
C SER A 591 12.47 8.47 5.15
N PHE A 592 13.40 7.50 5.14
CA PHE A 592 13.81 6.79 6.34
C PHE A 592 14.80 7.63 7.15
N THR A 593 14.48 7.92 8.40
CA THR A 593 15.21 8.90 9.23
C THR A 593 15.76 8.33 10.54
N ILE A 594 15.48 7.07 10.86
CA ILE A 594 16.00 6.40 12.05
C ILE A 594 17.51 6.17 11.89
N THR A 595 18.27 6.47 12.93
CA THR A 595 19.73 6.31 12.97
C THR A 595 20.13 5.27 14.02
N TYR A 596 21.40 4.84 14.05
CA TYR A 596 21.83 3.87 15.06
C TYR A 596 21.82 4.44 16.49
N ASP A 597 21.77 5.77 16.67
CA ASP A 597 21.56 6.41 17.98
C ASP A 597 20.12 6.22 18.51
N ASP A 598 19.17 5.89 17.63
CA ASP A 598 17.75 5.77 17.95
C ASP A 598 17.34 4.32 18.30
N ILE A 599 18.24 3.35 18.14
CA ILE A 599 17.94 1.92 18.31
C ILE A 599 18.68 1.31 19.50
N THR A 600 18.20 0.17 20.00
CA THR A 600 18.91 -0.56 21.06
C THR A 600 20.12 -1.30 20.48
N ASP A 601 21.18 -1.50 21.27
CA ASP A 601 22.37 -2.27 20.88
C ASP A 601 22.09 -3.77 20.56
N GLY A 602 20.86 -4.25 20.78
CA GLY A 602 20.48 -5.67 20.74
C GLY A 602 20.82 -6.40 22.04
N VAL A 603 20.02 -7.41 22.38
CA VAL A 603 20.14 -8.25 23.58
C VAL A 603 21.45 -9.06 23.60
N TYR A 604 22.09 -9.24 22.44
CA TYR A 604 23.38 -9.93 22.31
C TYR A 604 24.60 -9.01 22.18
N ALA A 605 24.44 -7.68 22.21
CA ALA A 605 25.58 -6.78 22.28
C ALA A 605 26.35 -6.95 23.60
N ALA A 606 27.68 -7.07 23.50
CA ALA A 606 28.53 -7.02 24.67
C ALA A 606 28.41 -5.64 25.36
N PRO A 607 28.34 -5.57 26.70
CA PRO A 607 28.23 -4.30 27.39
C PRO A 607 29.44 -3.40 27.07
N PRO A 608 29.24 -2.07 26.93
CA PRO A 608 30.32 -1.16 26.58
C PRO A 608 31.48 -1.29 27.56
N VAL A 609 32.68 -1.54 27.02
CA VAL A 609 33.91 -1.60 27.81
C VAL A 609 34.17 -0.18 28.33
N ALA A 610 33.93 0.04 29.62
CA ALA A 610 34.24 1.32 30.25
C ALA A 610 35.76 1.57 30.19
N TYR A 611 36.19 2.43 29.27
CA TYR A 611 37.56 2.93 29.26
C TYR A 611 37.74 3.93 30.42
N ASP A 612 38.41 3.49 31.48
CA ASP A 612 38.86 4.34 32.59
C ASP A 612 40.04 5.20 32.12
N PHE A 613 39.76 6.44 31.73
CA PHE A 613 40.79 7.43 31.41
C PHE A 613 41.42 7.97 32.70
N GLY A 614 42.33 7.18 33.28
CA GLY A 614 43.19 7.57 34.41
C GLY A 614 44.40 8.41 34.01
#